data_AF-A0A6A6L0Y8-F1
#
_entry.id   AF-A0A6A6L0Y8-F1
#
_cell.length_a   1.000
_cell.length_b   1.000
_cell.length_c   1.000
_cell.angle_alpha   90.00
_cell.angle_beta   90.00
_cell.angle_gamma   90.00
#
_symmetry.space_group_name_H-M   'P 1'
#
loop_
_entity.id
_entity.type
_entity.pdbx_description
1 polymer ?
#
loop_
_entity_poly.entity_id
_entity_poly.type
_entity_poly.pdbx_seq_one_letter_code
_entity_poly.pdbx_strand_id
1 'polypeptide(L)'
;MIDVANDFDVPSYIYFTSSAAFLGLMLYLQKIHDEEKFDPIEFKNSDAELPVPSLVNPFPARVMPCAMLRREWLSPTLENARRYREVKGIIVNTFLEFESYAIQSLKMPPVYPVGPILDIGSVGSNAPQEIMQWLDNQPLSSVVFLCFGSMGSFSEDQVKEIACALEHSGYRFLWALRRPPPPGKLASPSDYEDPQEVLPEGFLDRTAGIGKVIGWAPQVAILAHQAVGGFVSHCGWNSVLESIWFGVPIAAWPIYSEQQLNAFEMVFELGLAVEIKIDYSKDSEIIVKCDEIERGIRCLMEYDTEKRKKVKEMSEKSRKALMEGGSSHFWLGHFIRNVMDN
;
A
#
# COMPACT_ATOMS: atom_id res chain seq x y z
N MET A 1 17.85 -18.90 -5.80
CA MET A 1 17.76 -19.27 -4.37
C MET A 1 17.05 -20.59 -4.18
N ILE A 2 15.87 -20.82 -4.78
CA ILE A 2 15.18 -22.13 -4.69
C ILE A 2 16.06 -23.26 -5.22
N ASP A 3 16.69 -23.11 -6.39
CA ASP A 3 17.56 -24.15 -6.96
C ASP A 3 18.78 -24.43 -6.06
N VAL A 4 19.36 -23.39 -5.47
CA VAL A 4 20.45 -23.54 -4.49
C VAL A 4 19.98 -24.35 -3.29
N ALA A 5 18.80 -24.05 -2.74
CA ALA A 5 18.27 -24.82 -1.61
C ALA A 5 18.02 -26.29 -1.99
N ASN A 6 17.55 -26.56 -3.20
CA ASN A 6 17.37 -27.91 -3.73
C ASN A 6 18.71 -28.66 -3.85
N ASP A 7 19.79 -28.00 -4.29
CA ASP A 7 21.13 -28.59 -4.38
C ASP A 7 21.68 -29.04 -3.00
N PHE A 8 21.17 -28.45 -1.92
CA PHE A 8 21.54 -28.78 -0.54
C PHE A 8 20.45 -29.57 0.21
N ASP A 9 19.40 -30.05 -0.48
CA ASP A 9 18.25 -30.74 0.11
C ASP A 9 17.56 -29.95 1.25
N VAL A 10 17.54 -28.61 1.14
CA VAL A 10 16.93 -27.71 2.13
C VAL A 10 15.53 -27.26 1.66
N PRO A 11 14.48 -27.34 2.50
CA PRO A 11 13.15 -26.89 2.14
C PRO A 11 13.12 -25.38 1.90
N SER A 12 12.61 -24.96 0.75
CA SER A 12 12.41 -23.55 0.40
C SER A 12 11.06 -23.04 0.89
N TYR A 13 11.06 -21.81 1.41
CA TYR A 13 9.87 -21.03 1.79
C TYR A 13 10.00 -19.61 1.26
N ILE A 14 8.86 -18.95 1.06
CA ILE A 14 8.82 -17.56 0.59
C ILE A 14 8.19 -16.69 1.66
N TYR A 15 8.82 -15.55 1.94
CA TYR A 15 8.14 -14.46 2.64
C TYR A 15 7.63 -13.45 1.62
N PHE A 16 6.31 -13.45 1.42
CA PHE A 16 5.60 -12.61 0.48
C PHE A 16 5.17 -11.31 1.17
N THR A 17 5.84 -10.21 0.82
CA THR A 17 5.70 -8.89 1.46
C THR A 17 4.58 -8.05 0.83
N SER A 18 3.55 -8.69 0.30
CA SER A 18 2.37 -8.05 -0.29
C SER A 18 1.10 -8.81 0.12
N SER A 19 -0.07 -8.43 -0.41
CA SER A 19 -1.36 -8.97 0.00
C SER A 19 -1.59 -10.41 -0.49
N ALA A 20 -2.40 -11.18 0.23
CA ALA A 20 -2.85 -12.49 -0.26
C ALA A 20 -3.69 -12.34 -1.55
N ALA A 21 -4.45 -11.26 -1.69
CA ALA A 21 -5.16 -10.94 -2.92
C ALA A 21 -4.22 -10.81 -4.12
N PHE A 22 -3.05 -10.15 -3.94
CA PHE A 22 -2.03 -10.02 -4.98
C PHE A 22 -1.38 -11.35 -5.34
N LEU A 23 -1.05 -12.17 -4.35
CA LEU A 23 -0.56 -13.53 -4.58
C LEU A 23 -1.57 -14.34 -5.42
N GLY A 24 -2.86 -14.24 -5.09
CA GLY A 24 -3.92 -14.89 -5.85
C GLY A 24 -4.05 -14.37 -7.29
N LEU A 25 -3.94 -13.06 -7.50
CA LEU A 25 -3.92 -12.47 -8.85
C LEU A 25 -2.73 -13.00 -9.66
N MET A 26 -1.52 -13.03 -9.09
CA MET A 26 -0.32 -13.55 -9.75
C MET A 26 -0.51 -15.00 -10.21
N LEU A 27 -1.03 -15.86 -9.33
CA LEU A 27 -1.27 -17.27 -9.64
C LEU A 27 -2.40 -17.46 -10.67
N TYR A 28 -3.42 -16.60 -10.64
CA TYR A 28 -4.50 -16.60 -11.62
C TYR A 28 -3.99 -16.20 -13.01
N LEU A 29 -3.22 -15.11 -13.11
CA LEU A 29 -2.62 -14.66 -14.38
C LEU A 29 -1.66 -15.71 -14.95
N GLN A 30 -0.86 -16.36 -14.10
CA GLN A 30 -0.02 -17.49 -14.50
C GLN A 30 -0.85 -18.63 -15.09
N LYS A 31 -1.96 -18.99 -14.44
CA LYS A 31 -2.84 -20.05 -14.91
C LYS A 31 -3.43 -19.75 -16.29
N ILE A 32 -4.06 -18.58 -16.47
CA ILE A 32 -4.70 -18.22 -17.76
C ILE A 32 -3.67 -18.09 -18.88
N HIS A 33 -2.45 -17.64 -18.56
CA HIS A 33 -1.36 -17.58 -19.53
C HIS A 33 -0.90 -18.98 -19.96
N ASP A 34 -0.68 -19.88 -19.01
CA ASP A 34 -0.08 -21.18 -19.30
C ASP A 34 -1.10 -22.20 -19.83
N GLU A 35 -2.33 -22.20 -19.30
CA GLU A 35 -3.38 -23.17 -19.63
C GLU A 35 -4.31 -22.67 -20.74
N GLU A 36 -4.75 -21.41 -20.65
CA GLU A 36 -5.73 -20.82 -21.59
C GLU A 36 -5.06 -20.07 -22.75
N LYS A 37 -3.73 -19.94 -22.72
CA LYS A 37 -2.91 -19.27 -23.74
C LYS A 37 -3.28 -17.79 -23.95
N PHE A 38 -3.78 -17.15 -22.90
CA PHE A 38 -4.10 -15.72 -22.90
C PHE A 38 -2.86 -14.89 -22.56
N ASP A 39 -2.57 -13.80 -23.29
CA ASP A 39 -1.48 -12.87 -22.95
C ASP A 39 -2.05 -11.75 -22.05
N PRO A 40 -1.70 -11.66 -20.74
CA PRO A 40 -2.19 -10.60 -19.85
C PRO A 40 -1.97 -9.17 -20.35
N ILE A 41 -1.06 -8.96 -21.30
CA ILE A 41 -0.84 -7.64 -21.94
C ILE A 41 -2.08 -7.18 -22.72
N GLU A 42 -2.91 -8.10 -23.18
CA GLU A 42 -4.18 -7.79 -23.85
C GLU A 42 -5.16 -7.05 -22.92
N PHE A 43 -4.96 -7.09 -21.60
CA PHE A 43 -5.73 -6.27 -20.65
C PHE A 43 -5.33 -4.79 -20.67
N LYS A 44 -4.23 -4.42 -21.33
CA LYS A 44 -3.79 -3.02 -21.40
C LYS A 44 -4.86 -2.18 -22.12
N ASN A 45 -5.37 -1.16 -21.42
CA ASN A 45 -6.47 -0.30 -21.88
C ASN A 45 -7.78 -1.05 -22.16
N SER A 46 -7.97 -2.22 -21.52
CA SER A 46 -9.22 -2.98 -21.58
C SER A 46 -10.17 -2.55 -20.47
N ASP A 47 -11.46 -2.51 -20.79
CA ASP A 47 -12.56 -2.33 -19.83
C ASP A 47 -13.08 -3.67 -19.28
N ALA A 48 -12.36 -4.77 -19.51
CA ALA A 48 -12.74 -6.09 -19.02
C ALA A 48 -12.77 -6.14 -17.49
N GLU A 49 -13.70 -6.94 -16.97
CA GLU A 49 -13.77 -7.30 -15.56
C GLU A 49 -13.41 -8.79 -15.42
N LEU A 50 -12.41 -9.09 -14.60
CA LEU A 50 -11.87 -10.43 -14.44
C LEU A 50 -12.45 -11.12 -13.20
N PRO A 51 -12.88 -12.39 -13.29
CA PRO A 51 -13.32 -13.18 -12.14
C PRO A 51 -12.12 -13.76 -11.39
N VAL A 52 -11.30 -12.89 -10.79
CA VAL A 52 -10.08 -13.30 -10.07
C VAL A 52 -10.49 -14.10 -8.82
N PRO A 53 -10.07 -15.38 -8.66
CA PRO A 53 -10.56 -16.24 -7.58
C PRO A 53 -10.27 -15.75 -6.16
N SER A 54 -9.26 -14.89 -5.99
CA SER A 54 -8.87 -14.32 -4.69
C SER A 54 -9.61 -13.01 -4.35
N LEU A 55 -10.53 -12.55 -5.20
CA LEU A 55 -11.35 -11.35 -4.99
C LEU A 55 -12.84 -11.71 -5.02
N VAL A 56 -13.64 -11.02 -4.21
CA VAL A 56 -15.09 -11.19 -4.15
C VAL A 56 -15.75 -10.50 -5.34
N ASN A 57 -15.33 -9.27 -5.65
CA ASN A 57 -15.86 -8.50 -6.77
C ASN A 57 -15.04 -8.74 -8.05
N PRO A 58 -15.65 -8.57 -9.23
CA PRO A 58 -14.93 -8.58 -10.49
C PRO A 58 -13.80 -7.54 -10.50
N PHE A 59 -12.60 -7.97 -10.91
CA PHE A 59 -11.40 -7.13 -10.91
C PHE A 59 -11.29 -6.34 -12.23
N PRO A 60 -11.29 -5.00 -12.20
CA PRO A 60 -11.20 -4.21 -13.42
C PRO A 60 -9.80 -4.28 -14.04
N ALA A 61 -9.70 -4.62 -15.32
CA ALA A 61 -8.44 -4.65 -16.06
C ALA A 61 -7.67 -3.31 -16.03
N ARG A 62 -8.39 -2.18 -15.97
CA ARG A 62 -7.80 -0.84 -15.86
C ARG A 62 -6.99 -0.59 -14.57
N VAL A 63 -7.23 -1.36 -13.50
CA VAL A 63 -6.44 -1.28 -12.25
C VAL A 63 -5.42 -2.43 -12.13
N MET A 64 -5.16 -3.14 -13.24
CA MET A 64 -4.15 -4.18 -13.29
C MET A 64 -2.76 -3.60 -12.98
N PRO A 65 -2.00 -4.19 -12.05
CA PRO A 65 -0.62 -3.79 -11.76
C PRO A 65 0.23 -3.65 -13.02
N CYS A 66 1.01 -2.57 -13.14
CA CYS A 66 1.72 -2.25 -14.39
C CYS A 66 2.72 -3.34 -14.80
N ALA A 67 3.29 -4.07 -13.84
CA ALA A 67 4.18 -5.20 -14.07
C ALA A 67 3.51 -6.35 -14.85
N MET A 68 2.18 -6.48 -14.78
CA MET A 68 1.42 -7.52 -15.49
C MET A 68 1.06 -7.12 -16.92
N LEU A 69 1.21 -5.84 -17.27
CA LEU A 69 0.81 -5.29 -18.58
C LEU A 69 1.99 -4.97 -19.50
N ARG A 70 3.22 -5.31 -19.09
CA ARG A 70 4.45 -4.98 -19.82
C ARG A 70 5.27 -6.24 -20.08
N ARG A 71 5.67 -6.48 -21.34
CA ARG A 71 6.48 -7.67 -21.72
C ARG A 71 7.72 -7.86 -20.85
N GLU A 72 8.42 -6.76 -20.57
CA GLU A 72 9.64 -6.73 -19.76
C GLU A 72 9.45 -7.30 -18.35
N TRP A 73 8.29 -7.06 -17.74
CA TRP A 73 8.00 -7.43 -16.35
C TRP A 73 7.10 -8.65 -16.24
N LEU A 74 6.26 -8.90 -17.25
CA LEU A 74 5.30 -10.00 -17.24
C LEU A 74 6.02 -11.36 -17.20
N SER A 75 7.03 -11.57 -18.04
CA SER A 75 7.74 -12.86 -18.08
C SER A 75 8.41 -13.22 -16.75
N PRO A 76 9.20 -12.33 -16.12
CA PRO A 76 9.71 -12.58 -14.76
C PRO A 76 8.62 -12.80 -13.72
N THR A 77 7.50 -12.10 -13.84
CA THR A 77 6.39 -12.20 -12.88
C THR A 77 5.66 -13.54 -12.98
N LEU A 78 5.39 -14.00 -14.20
CA LEU A 78 4.83 -15.33 -14.46
C LEU A 78 5.80 -16.42 -14.00
N GLU A 79 7.10 -16.25 -14.22
CA GLU A 79 8.11 -17.19 -13.77
C GLU A 79 8.17 -17.28 -12.24
N ASN A 80 8.15 -16.14 -11.55
CA ASN A 80 8.02 -16.12 -10.09
C ASN A 80 6.76 -16.86 -9.64
N ALA A 81 5.61 -16.61 -10.27
CA ALA A 81 4.36 -17.30 -9.92
C ALA A 81 4.44 -18.83 -10.12
N ARG A 82 5.14 -19.33 -11.15
CA ARG A 82 5.42 -20.76 -11.31
C ARG A 82 6.29 -21.28 -10.17
N ARG A 83 7.39 -20.60 -9.89
CA ARG A 83 8.37 -20.99 -8.86
C ARG A 83 7.79 -20.92 -7.45
N TYR A 84 6.79 -20.08 -7.22
CA TYR A 84 6.04 -20.03 -5.95
C TYR A 84 5.24 -21.31 -5.70
N ARG A 85 4.86 -22.07 -6.74
CA ARG A 85 4.26 -23.41 -6.57
C ARG A 85 5.30 -24.47 -6.16
N GLU A 86 6.57 -24.15 -6.39
CA GLU A 86 7.79 -24.88 -6.05
C GLU A 86 7.99 -25.15 -4.55
N VAL A 87 7.62 -24.14 -3.75
CA VAL A 87 8.07 -24.04 -2.37
C VAL A 87 7.17 -24.79 -1.40
N LYS A 88 7.72 -25.16 -0.23
CA LYS A 88 6.98 -25.88 0.82
C LYS A 88 5.89 -25.04 1.47
N GLY A 89 5.97 -23.71 1.33
CA GLY A 89 5.01 -22.79 1.92
C GLY A 89 5.31 -21.33 1.62
N ILE A 90 4.27 -20.51 1.68
CA ILE A 90 4.36 -19.06 1.50
C ILE A 90 3.84 -18.37 2.75
N ILE A 91 4.74 -17.65 3.41
CA ILE A 91 4.44 -16.78 4.54
C ILE A 91 3.99 -15.45 3.95
N VAL A 92 2.80 -14.98 4.31
CA VAL A 92 2.25 -13.72 3.77
C VAL A 92 2.12 -12.72 4.92
N ASN A 93 2.57 -11.49 4.68
CA ASN A 93 2.43 -10.42 5.67
C ASN A 93 0.99 -9.88 5.73
N THR A 94 0.04 -10.71 6.12
CA THR A 94 -1.38 -10.39 6.28
C THR A 94 -1.98 -11.23 7.40
N PHE A 95 -3.22 -10.96 7.80
CA PHE A 95 -3.92 -11.71 8.84
C PHE A 95 -5.30 -12.17 8.37
N LEU A 96 -5.79 -13.25 8.98
CA LEU A 96 -6.98 -13.97 8.53
C LEU A 96 -8.21 -13.07 8.46
N GLU A 97 -8.40 -12.19 9.44
CA GLU A 97 -9.54 -11.29 9.55
C GLU A 97 -9.53 -10.17 8.51
N PHE A 98 -8.38 -9.89 7.89
CA PHE A 98 -8.22 -8.84 6.89
C PHE A 98 -8.52 -9.34 5.47
N GLU A 99 -7.93 -10.49 5.11
CA GLU A 99 -7.96 -11.05 3.75
C GLU A 99 -8.56 -12.46 3.73
N SER A 100 -9.60 -12.73 4.53
CA SER A 100 -10.14 -14.09 4.72
C SER A 100 -10.50 -14.77 3.41
N TYR A 101 -11.09 -14.03 2.47
CA TYR A 101 -11.50 -14.56 1.17
C TYR A 101 -10.30 -14.95 0.31
N ALA A 102 -9.33 -14.04 0.15
CA ALA A 102 -8.12 -14.29 -0.61
C ALA A 102 -7.32 -15.47 -0.03
N ILE A 103 -7.14 -15.52 1.30
CA ILE A 103 -6.44 -16.60 2.00
C ILE A 103 -7.12 -17.95 1.74
N GLN A 104 -8.45 -18.02 1.83
CA GLN A 104 -9.20 -19.27 1.61
C GLN A 104 -9.20 -19.73 0.15
N SER A 105 -9.00 -18.81 -0.81
CA SER A 105 -8.88 -19.16 -2.23
C SER A 105 -7.54 -19.84 -2.57
N LEU A 106 -6.50 -19.62 -1.75
CA LEU A 106 -5.14 -20.10 -1.97
C LEU A 106 -4.96 -21.50 -1.38
N LYS A 107 -4.82 -22.51 -2.25
CA LYS A 107 -4.76 -23.92 -1.84
C LYS A 107 -3.36 -24.54 -1.87
N MET A 108 -2.53 -24.15 -2.85
CA MET A 108 -1.22 -24.76 -3.07
C MET A 108 -0.22 -23.71 -3.60
N PRO A 109 0.96 -23.56 -2.95
CA PRO A 109 1.40 -24.25 -1.73
C PRO A 109 0.63 -23.75 -0.47
N PRO A 110 0.83 -24.36 0.71
CA PRO A 110 0.25 -23.83 1.95
C PRO A 110 0.63 -22.37 2.20
N VAL A 111 -0.37 -21.55 2.55
CA VAL A 111 -0.21 -20.13 2.84
C VAL A 111 -0.33 -19.88 4.34
N TYR A 112 0.60 -19.11 4.91
CA TYR A 112 0.66 -18.78 6.34
C TYR A 112 0.50 -17.27 6.52
N PRO A 113 -0.72 -16.77 6.79
CA PRO A 113 -0.95 -15.36 7.10
C PRO A 113 -0.46 -15.07 8.52
N VAL A 114 0.72 -14.44 8.65
CA VAL A 114 1.41 -14.22 9.94
C VAL A 114 1.52 -12.74 10.33
N GLY A 115 0.90 -11.86 9.54
CA GLY A 115 0.95 -10.41 9.72
C GLY A 115 0.00 -9.86 10.79
N PRO A 116 -0.06 -8.53 10.98
CA PRO A 116 0.86 -7.57 10.39
C PRO A 116 2.23 -7.62 11.08
N ILE A 117 3.28 -7.91 10.32
CA ILE A 117 4.68 -7.79 10.74
C ILE A 117 5.11 -6.35 10.44
N LEU A 118 5.32 -5.57 11.50
CA LEU A 118 5.59 -4.14 11.46
C LEU A 118 6.76 -3.79 12.38
N ASP A 119 7.52 -2.75 12.03
CA ASP A 119 8.56 -2.18 12.90
C ASP A 119 7.96 -1.16 13.89
N ILE A 120 7.11 -1.64 14.79
CA ILE A 120 6.47 -0.81 15.83
C ILE A 120 7.45 -0.39 16.94
N GLY A 121 8.59 -1.08 17.08
CA GLY A 121 9.61 -0.77 18.09
C GLY A 121 10.35 0.55 17.81
N SER A 122 10.27 1.04 16.58
CA SER A 122 10.82 2.33 16.14
C SER A 122 9.98 3.55 16.53
N VAL A 123 8.78 3.34 17.12
CA VAL A 123 7.90 4.43 17.57
C VAL A 123 8.61 5.23 18.66
N GLY A 124 9.06 6.44 18.31
CA GLY A 124 9.66 7.40 19.24
C GLY A 124 11.20 7.41 19.28
N SER A 125 11.91 6.44 18.69
CA SER A 125 13.38 6.42 18.73
C SER A 125 14.05 7.22 17.61
N ASN A 126 13.36 7.42 16.47
CA ASN A 126 13.95 8.01 15.25
C ASN A 126 13.13 9.15 14.62
N ALA A 127 12.04 9.61 15.25
CA ALA A 127 11.21 10.68 14.69
C ALA A 127 11.84 12.06 15.00
N PRO A 128 12.08 12.93 14.01
CA PRO A 128 12.55 14.29 14.26
C PRO A 128 11.61 15.03 15.23
N GLN A 129 12.17 15.57 16.30
CA GLN A 129 11.41 16.20 17.38
C GLN A 129 10.52 17.35 16.88
N GLU A 130 10.98 18.08 15.86
CA GLU A 130 10.23 19.17 15.24
C GLU A 130 8.92 18.71 14.58
N ILE A 131 8.92 17.53 13.94
CA ILE A 131 7.72 16.97 13.30
C ILE A 131 6.71 16.59 14.37
N MET A 132 7.16 15.93 15.44
CA MET A 132 6.30 15.50 16.53
C MET A 132 5.73 16.70 17.31
N GLN A 133 6.54 17.71 17.61
CA GLN A 133 6.08 18.95 18.24
C GLN A 133 5.04 19.69 17.40
N TRP A 134 5.19 19.70 16.07
CA TRP A 134 4.18 20.30 15.22
C TRP A 134 2.85 19.53 15.31
N LEU A 135 2.90 18.20 15.33
CA LEU A 135 1.72 17.33 15.49
C LEU A 135 1.07 17.46 16.88
N ASP A 136 1.86 17.60 17.95
CA ASP A 136 1.39 17.79 19.33
C ASP A 136 0.49 19.05 19.47
N ASN A 137 0.75 20.06 18.64
CA ASN A 137 0.00 21.32 18.63
C ASN A 137 -1.28 21.27 17.79
N GLN A 138 -1.62 20.12 17.19
CA GLN A 138 -2.81 19.99 16.35
C GLN A 138 -3.98 19.32 17.11
N PRO A 139 -5.24 19.67 16.78
CA PRO A 139 -6.40 18.97 17.32
C PRO A 139 -6.41 17.48 16.96
N LEU A 140 -7.12 16.69 17.77
CA LEU A 140 -7.32 15.25 17.54
C LEU A 140 -7.92 14.99 16.15
N SER A 141 -7.36 14.00 15.46
CA SER A 141 -7.83 13.53 14.14
C SER A 141 -8.08 14.64 13.12
N SER A 142 -7.28 15.70 13.14
CA SER A 142 -7.45 16.89 12.29
C SER A 142 -6.44 17.02 11.15
N VAL A 143 -5.36 16.22 11.18
CA VAL A 143 -4.26 16.27 10.21
C VAL A 143 -4.43 15.18 9.15
N VAL A 144 -4.34 15.57 7.88
CA VAL A 144 -4.15 14.66 6.75
C VAL A 144 -2.65 14.43 6.56
N PHE A 145 -2.22 13.18 6.65
CA PHE A 145 -0.85 12.81 6.32
C PHE A 145 -0.77 12.38 4.86
N LEU A 146 0.19 12.90 4.11
CA LEU A 146 0.45 12.53 2.71
C LEU A 146 1.83 11.89 2.61
N CYS A 147 1.88 10.60 2.24
CA CYS A 147 3.13 9.91 2.00
C CYS A 147 2.94 8.78 0.98
N PHE A 148 3.87 8.71 0.03
CA PHE A 148 3.76 7.83 -1.13
C PHE A 148 4.81 6.72 -1.10
N GLY A 149 5.20 6.31 0.10
CA GLY A 149 6.18 5.25 0.33
C GLY A 149 7.62 5.66 0.05
N SER A 150 8.53 4.69 0.08
CA SER A 150 9.97 4.92 -0.02
C SER A 150 10.43 5.37 -1.41
N MET A 151 9.75 4.91 -2.46
CA MET A 151 10.10 5.17 -3.86
C MET A 151 9.08 6.06 -4.59
N GLY A 152 8.07 6.57 -3.88
CA GLY A 152 7.07 7.48 -4.46
C GLY A 152 7.59 8.90 -4.55
N SER A 153 7.39 9.50 -5.72
CA SER A 153 7.66 10.91 -6.01
C SER A 153 6.83 11.31 -7.22
N PHE A 154 6.56 12.60 -7.38
CA PHE A 154 5.74 13.13 -8.45
C PHE A 154 6.51 14.12 -9.32
N SER A 155 6.02 14.34 -10.53
CA SER A 155 6.47 15.46 -11.38
C SER A 155 6.10 16.80 -10.73
N GLU A 156 6.81 17.87 -11.09
CA GLU A 156 6.50 19.22 -10.60
C GLU A 156 5.05 19.62 -10.87
N ASP A 157 4.52 19.28 -12.04
CA ASP A 157 3.14 19.61 -12.39
C ASP A 157 2.13 18.92 -11.47
N GLN A 158 2.38 17.66 -11.10
CA GLN A 158 1.54 16.95 -10.16
C GLN A 158 1.72 17.47 -8.72
N VAL A 159 2.94 17.89 -8.33
CA VAL A 159 3.21 18.57 -7.04
C VAL A 159 2.40 19.86 -6.92
N LYS A 160 2.29 20.66 -8.00
CA LYS A 160 1.48 21.89 -8.02
C LYS A 160 -0.01 21.61 -7.82
N GLU A 161 -0.54 20.56 -8.43
CA GLU A 161 -1.95 20.15 -8.26
C GLU A 161 -2.22 19.64 -6.84
N ILE A 162 -1.28 18.89 -6.23
CA ILE A 162 -1.36 18.48 -4.81
C ILE A 162 -1.35 19.72 -3.90
N ALA A 163 -0.43 20.66 -4.13
CA ALA A 163 -0.34 21.90 -3.36
C ALA A 163 -1.65 22.72 -3.44
N CYS A 164 -2.20 22.89 -4.65
CA CYS A 164 -3.50 23.52 -4.85
C CYS A 164 -4.60 22.84 -4.02
N ALA A 165 -4.67 21.51 -4.06
CA ALA A 165 -5.70 20.75 -3.35
C ALA A 165 -5.57 20.87 -1.82
N LEU A 166 -4.34 20.89 -1.30
CA LEU A 166 -4.08 21.10 0.12
C LEU A 166 -4.55 22.47 0.57
N GLU A 167 -4.22 23.54 -0.17
CA GLU A 167 -4.70 24.90 0.11
C GLU A 167 -6.24 24.98 0.08
N HIS A 168 -6.87 24.47 -0.98
CA HIS A 168 -8.32 24.54 -1.17
C HIS A 168 -9.08 23.70 -0.14
N SER A 169 -8.55 22.53 0.23
CA SER A 169 -9.20 21.64 1.20
C SER A 169 -9.38 22.32 2.57
N GLY A 170 -8.43 23.18 2.95
CA GLY A 170 -8.37 23.86 4.25
C GLY A 170 -8.09 22.94 5.45
N TYR A 171 -7.85 21.64 5.21
CA TYR A 171 -7.46 20.72 6.26
C TYR A 171 -6.00 20.93 6.67
N ARG A 172 -5.70 20.61 7.93
CA ARG A 172 -4.30 20.56 8.36
C ARG A 172 -3.60 19.41 7.66
N PHE A 173 -2.35 19.60 7.28
CA PHE A 173 -1.62 18.56 6.57
C PHE A 173 -0.17 18.43 6.98
N LEU A 174 0.33 17.21 6.91
CA LEU A 174 1.75 16.88 6.95
C LEU A 174 2.09 16.13 5.67
N TRP A 175 2.94 16.71 4.82
CA TRP A 175 3.24 16.16 3.51
C TRP A 175 4.71 15.78 3.38
N ALA A 176 4.97 14.49 3.19
CA ALA A 176 6.27 13.94 2.83
C ALA A 176 6.53 14.12 1.33
N LEU A 177 7.20 15.21 0.97
CA LEU A 177 7.53 15.55 -0.42
C LEU A 177 8.95 15.09 -0.76
N ARG A 178 9.06 14.21 -1.74
CA ARG A 178 10.33 13.60 -2.18
C ARG A 178 10.68 14.05 -3.60
N ARG A 179 11.96 14.31 -3.85
CA ARG A 179 12.50 14.69 -5.16
C ARG A 179 12.66 13.43 -6.03
N PRO A 180 12.06 13.39 -7.24
CA PRO A 180 12.23 12.25 -8.14
C PRO A 180 13.69 12.08 -8.56
N PRO A 181 14.14 10.84 -8.84
CA PRO A 181 15.48 10.62 -9.38
C PRO A 181 15.63 11.27 -10.77
N PRO A 182 16.85 11.65 -11.18
CA PRO A 182 17.09 12.19 -12.52
C PRO A 182 16.60 11.23 -13.62
N PRO A 183 16.07 11.75 -14.75
CA PRO A 183 15.58 10.93 -15.84
C PRO A 183 16.61 9.88 -16.30
N GLY A 184 16.16 8.63 -16.47
CA GLY A 184 17.01 7.53 -16.91
C GLY A 184 17.92 6.91 -15.85
N LYS A 185 17.86 7.35 -14.58
CA LYS A 185 18.59 6.73 -13.48
C LYS A 185 17.67 5.91 -12.58
N LEU A 186 18.04 4.65 -12.36
CA LEU A 186 17.42 3.82 -11.32
C LEU A 186 18.03 4.21 -9.96
N ALA A 187 17.42 5.16 -9.29
CA ALA A 187 17.82 5.63 -7.96
C ALA A 187 16.59 5.90 -7.08
N SER A 188 16.77 5.87 -5.78
CA SER A 188 15.73 6.26 -4.82
C SER A 188 15.49 7.77 -4.88
N PRO A 189 14.24 8.23 -4.68
CA PRO A 189 13.94 9.63 -4.47
C PRO A 189 14.78 10.22 -3.32
N SER A 190 15.21 11.47 -3.46
CA SER A 190 15.93 12.19 -2.40
C SER A 190 15.03 13.19 -1.68
N ASP A 191 15.56 13.86 -0.67
CA ASP A 191 14.93 15.07 -0.12
C ASP A 191 15.21 16.27 -1.03
N TYR A 192 14.30 17.25 -0.98
CA TYR A 192 14.58 18.61 -1.45
C TYR A 192 15.40 19.35 -0.39
N GLU A 193 16.40 20.11 -0.81
CA GLU A 193 17.09 21.04 0.10
C GLU A 193 16.16 22.21 0.45
N ASP A 194 15.48 22.75 -0.57
CA ASP A 194 14.39 23.72 -0.41
C ASP A 194 13.15 23.23 -1.20
N PRO A 195 12.04 22.87 -0.54
CA PRO A 195 10.83 22.46 -1.24
C PRO A 195 10.18 23.61 -2.04
N GLN A 196 10.54 24.88 -1.81
CA GLN A 196 10.06 26.03 -2.60
C GLN A 196 10.45 25.93 -4.09
N GLU A 197 11.49 25.16 -4.42
CA GLU A 197 11.92 24.92 -5.80
C GLU A 197 10.80 24.37 -6.70
N VAL A 198 9.86 23.61 -6.13
CA VAL A 198 8.81 22.88 -6.87
C VAL A 198 7.39 23.23 -6.45
N LEU A 199 7.23 23.94 -5.32
CA LEU A 199 5.95 24.37 -4.80
C LEU A 199 5.49 25.68 -5.48
N PRO A 200 4.17 25.93 -5.55
CA PRO A 200 3.66 27.23 -5.99
C PRO A 200 4.22 28.37 -5.14
N GLU A 201 4.51 29.52 -5.77
CA GLU A 201 5.05 30.70 -5.08
C GLU A 201 4.18 31.08 -3.87
N GLY A 202 4.81 31.26 -2.71
CA GLY A 202 4.15 31.62 -1.44
C GLY A 202 3.31 30.51 -0.79
N PHE A 203 3.30 29.28 -1.32
CA PHE A 203 2.54 28.15 -0.74
C PHE A 203 2.86 27.93 0.74
N LEU A 204 4.15 27.90 1.10
CA LEU A 204 4.58 27.65 2.48
C LEU A 204 4.11 28.78 3.41
N ASP A 205 4.15 30.03 2.98
CA ASP A 205 3.68 31.17 3.77
C ASP A 205 2.17 31.14 3.98
N ARG A 206 1.40 30.87 2.91
CA ARG A 206 -0.07 30.76 2.96
C ARG A 206 -0.53 29.61 3.85
N THR A 207 0.26 28.53 3.93
CA THR A 207 -0.09 27.31 4.68
C THR A 207 0.63 27.18 6.02
N ALA A 208 1.50 28.12 6.41
CA ALA A 208 2.34 28.02 7.62
C ALA A 208 1.57 27.70 8.92
N GLY A 209 0.31 28.14 9.02
CA GLY A 209 -0.55 27.88 10.18
C GLY A 209 -1.28 26.54 10.19
N ILE A 210 -1.36 25.84 9.05
CA ILE A 210 -2.14 24.60 8.88
C ILE A 210 -1.35 23.44 8.31
N GLY A 211 -0.21 23.70 7.68
CA GLY A 211 0.53 22.73 6.89
C GLY A 211 2.00 22.66 7.27
N LYS A 212 2.58 21.46 7.14
CA LYS A 212 4.03 21.27 7.19
C LYS A 212 4.47 20.34 6.05
N VAL A 213 5.44 20.79 5.28
CA VAL A 213 6.11 19.98 4.26
C VAL A 213 7.40 19.43 4.85
N ILE A 214 7.63 18.14 4.70
CA ILE A 214 8.80 17.43 5.21
C ILE A 214 9.42 16.58 4.10
N GLY A 215 10.66 16.16 4.33
CA GLY A 215 11.35 15.18 3.51
C GLY A 215 10.93 13.74 3.83
N TRP A 216 11.90 12.90 4.24
CA TRP A 216 11.62 11.54 4.71
C TRP A 216 10.67 11.56 5.92
N ALA A 217 9.62 10.74 5.87
CA ALA A 217 8.66 10.63 6.95
C ALA A 217 9.03 9.51 7.93
N PRO A 218 9.08 9.77 9.26
CA PRO A 218 9.00 8.72 10.26
C PRO A 218 7.56 8.16 10.32
N GLN A 219 7.14 7.50 9.24
CA GLN A 219 5.73 7.16 8.95
C GLN A 219 5.02 6.45 10.09
N VAL A 220 5.65 5.44 10.70
CA VAL A 220 5.08 4.69 11.83
C VAL A 220 4.77 5.62 13.02
N ALA A 221 5.68 6.54 13.36
CA ALA A 221 5.48 7.49 14.46
C ALA A 221 4.41 8.54 14.13
N ILE A 222 4.32 8.98 12.87
CA ILE A 222 3.28 9.91 12.41
C ILE A 222 1.91 9.25 12.46
N LEU A 223 1.75 8.04 11.91
CA LEU A 223 0.49 7.30 11.92
C LEU A 223 0.03 6.93 13.33
N ALA A 224 0.97 6.71 14.26
CA ALA A 224 0.67 6.51 15.67
C ALA A 224 0.15 7.76 16.39
N HIS A 225 0.32 8.95 15.81
CA HIS A 225 0.03 10.21 16.48
C HIS A 225 -1.47 10.54 16.44
N GLN A 226 -2.05 10.88 17.60
CA GLN A 226 -3.48 11.16 17.79
C GLN A 226 -4.06 12.30 16.91
N ALA A 227 -3.21 13.23 16.46
CA ALA A 227 -3.62 14.31 15.57
C ALA A 227 -3.90 13.84 14.13
N VAL A 228 -3.34 12.71 13.70
CA VAL A 228 -3.55 12.20 12.34
C VAL A 228 -4.95 11.62 12.22
N GLY A 229 -5.75 12.22 11.33
CA GLY A 229 -7.15 11.86 11.08
C GLY A 229 -7.37 11.05 9.80
N GLY A 230 -6.38 11.04 8.89
CA GLY A 230 -6.42 10.32 7.63
C GLY A 230 -5.06 10.30 6.92
N PHE A 231 -4.90 9.33 6.03
CA PHE A 231 -3.66 9.07 5.29
C PHE A 231 -3.92 9.02 3.78
N VAL A 232 -3.41 9.99 3.02
CA VAL A 232 -3.31 9.88 1.56
C VAL A 232 -2.11 9.02 1.24
N SER A 233 -2.36 7.85 0.66
CA SER A 233 -1.37 6.80 0.53
C SER A 233 -1.33 6.21 -0.86
N HIS A 234 -0.11 5.91 -1.30
CA HIS A 234 0.16 5.04 -2.44
C HIS A 234 -0.33 3.59 -2.28
N CYS A 235 -0.86 3.19 -1.13
CA CYS A 235 -1.38 1.82 -0.91
C CYS A 235 -0.31 0.71 -1.10
N GLY A 236 0.97 1.02 -0.93
CA GLY A 236 1.99 -0.01 -0.73
C GLY A 236 1.64 -0.85 0.50
N TRP A 237 1.84 -2.16 0.43
CA TRP A 237 1.24 -3.08 1.41
C TRP A 237 1.66 -2.80 2.86
N ASN A 238 2.94 -2.50 3.12
CA ASN A 238 3.38 -2.12 4.47
C ASN A 238 2.67 -0.85 4.98
N SER A 239 2.48 0.17 4.13
CA SER A 239 1.73 1.37 4.51
C SER A 239 0.26 1.07 4.80
N VAL A 240 -0.36 0.13 4.08
CA VAL A 240 -1.72 -0.33 4.38
C VAL A 240 -1.76 -0.97 5.77
N LEU A 241 -0.84 -1.89 6.06
CA LEU A 241 -0.76 -2.57 7.36
C LEU A 241 -0.51 -1.61 8.51
N GLU A 242 0.39 -0.62 8.35
CA GLU A 242 0.64 0.42 9.34
C GLU A 242 -0.61 1.28 9.59
N SER A 243 -1.30 1.69 8.53
CA SER A 243 -2.54 2.47 8.64
C SER A 243 -3.62 1.70 9.40
N ILE A 244 -3.80 0.41 9.05
CA ILE A 244 -4.74 -0.48 9.75
C ILE A 244 -4.32 -0.68 11.20
N TRP A 245 -3.04 -0.89 11.48
CA TRP A 245 -2.53 -1.04 12.83
C TRP A 245 -2.88 0.15 13.73
N PHE A 246 -2.72 1.38 13.23
CA PHE A 246 -3.04 2.60 13.98
C PHE A 246 -4.50 3.07 13.84
N GLY A 247 -5.30 2.42 13.00
CA GLY A 247 -6.70 2.77 12.80
C GLY A 247 -6.91 4.08 12.05
N VAL A 248 -5.97 4.44 11.18
CA VAL A 248 -6.04 5.64 10.34
C VAL A 248 -6.68 5.26 9.00
N PRO A 249 -7.76 5.95 8.56
CA PRO A 249 -8.37 5.67 7.25
C PRO A 249 -7.48 6.16 6.10
N ILE A 250 -7.63 5.53 4.93
CA ILE A 250 -6.81 5.81 3.75
C ILE A 250 -7.63 6.54 2.67
N ALA A 251 -7.05 7.55 2.03
CA ALA A 251 -7.40 7.95 0.67
C ALA A 251 -6.41 7.34 -0.32
N ALA A 252 -6.92 6.47 -1.18
CA ALA A 252 -6.12 5.62 -2.03
C ALA A 252 -5.68 6.34 -3.31
N TRP A 253 -4.38 6.46 -3.48
CA TRP A 253 -3.73 7.05 -4.65
C TRP A 253 -2.46 6.27 -5.03
N PRO A 254 -2.62 5.07 -5.60
CA PRO A 254 -1.50 4.20 -6.00
C PRO A 254 -0.59 4.86 -7.05
N ILE A 255 0.64 4.38 -7.17
CA ILE A 255 1.65 4.92 -8.11
C ILE A 255 2.29 3.81 -8.98
N TYR A 256 2.68 2.67 -8.40
CA TYR A 256 3.47 1.64 -9.07
C TYR A 256 3.31 0.24 -8.42
N SER A 257 4.02 -0.77 -8.94
CA SER A 257 3.94 -2.16 -8.47
C SER A 257 2.50 -2.68 -8.46
N GLU A 258 2.05 -3.27 -7.36
CA GLU A 258 0.72 -3.84 -7.15
C GLU A 258 -0.26 -2.89 -6.44
N GLN A 259 0.15 -1.65 -6.23
CA GLN A 259 -0.58 -0.68 -5.42
C GLN A 259 -2.02 -0.44 -5.90
N GLN A 260 -2.27 -0.53 -7.20
CA GLN A 260 -3.61 -0.40 -7.79
C GLN A 260 -4.53 -1.52 -7.32
N LEU A 261 -4.03 -2.76 -7.20
CA LEU A 261 -4.78 -3.87 -6.63
C LEU A 261 -5.04 -3.64 -5.13
N ASN A 262 -4.02 -3.23 -4.37
CA ASN A 262 -4.19 -2.96 -2.94
C ASN A 262 -5.21 -1.83 -2.70
N ALA A 263 -5.19 -0.79 -3.55
CA ALA A 263 -6.16 0.30 -3.53
C ALA A 263 -7.57 -0.20 -3.86
N PHE A 264 -7.71 -1.04 -4.89
CA PHE A 264 -8.99 -1.67 -5.23
C PHE A 264 -9.54 -2.50 -4.07
N GLU A 265 -8.69 -3.33 -3.45
CA GLU A 265 -9.05 -4.14 -2.30
C GLU A 265 -9.52 -3.27 -1.12
N MET A 266 -8.75 -2.24 -0.77
CA MET A 266 -9.09 -1.35 0.34
C MET A 266 -10.38 -0.55 0.12
N VAL A 267 -10.66 -0.12 -1.12
CA VAL A 267 -11.83 0.70 -1.44
C VAL A 267 -13.08 -0.15 -1.70
N PHE A 268 -12.98 -1.20 -2.52
CA PHE A 268 -14.16 -1.92 -3.05
C PHE A 268 -14.40 -3.27 -2.37
N GLU A 269 -13.35 -4.05 -2.06
CA GLU A 269 -13.52 -5.33 -1.37
C GLU A 269 -13.82 -5.11 0.11
N LEU A 270 -13.01 -4.26 0.75
CA LEU A 270 -13.02 -4.10 2.20
C LEU A 270 -13.77 -2.85 2.65
N GLY A 271 -13.95 -1.84 1.80
CA GLY A 271 -14.62 -0.58 2.17
C GLY A 271 -13.98 0.12 3.37
N LEU A 272 -12.65 0.09 3.43
CA LEU A 272 -11.81 0.67 4.50
C LEU A 272 -11.04 1.93 4.06
N ALA A 273 -11.20 2.32 2.79
CA ALA A 273 -10.59 3.52 2.21
C ALA A 273 -11.60 4.34 1.39
N VAL A 274 -11.21 5.55 1.00
CA VAL A 274 -11.82 6.31 -0.11
C VAL A 274 -10.87 6.34 -1.30
N GLU A 275 -11.42 6.58 -2.48
CA GLU A 275 -10.63 6.76 -3.71
C GLU A 275 -10.24 8.23 -3.91
N ILE A 276 -8.98 8.46 -4.28
CA ILE A 276 -8.58 9.66 -5.05
C ILE A 276 -8.47 9.28 -6.53
N LYS A 277 -7.62 8.30 -6.85
CA LYS A 277 -7.38 7.86 -8.24
C LYS A 277 -6.78 6.45 -8.27
N ILE A 278 -7.60 5.40 -8.21
CA ILE A 278 -7.11 4.00 -8.10
C ILE A 278 -6.40 3.47 -9.35
N ASP A 279 -6.66 4.06 -10.51
CA ASP A 279 -6.09 3.70 -11.81
C ASP A 279 -4.85 4.54 -12.16
N TYR A 280 -4.39 5.42 -11.25
CA TYR A 280 -3.17 6.18 -11.47
C TYR A 280 -1.94 5.26 -11.57
N SER A 281 -1.03 5.61 -12.47
CA SER A 281 0.30 5.02 -12.56
C SER A 281 1.30 6.13 -12.87
N LYS A 282 2.49 6.09 -12.25
CA LYS A 282 3.59 7.01 -12.59
C LYS A 282 4.03 6.95 -14.05
N ASP A 283 3.72 5.83 -14.72
CA ASP A 283 4.03 5.65 -16.12
C ASP A 283 2.95 6.18 -17.06
N SER A 284 1.83 6.68 -16.51
CA SER A 284 0.80 7.37 -17.28
C SER A 284 1.16 8.86 -17.38
N GLU A 285 0.75 9.51 -18.48
CA GLU A 285 0.86 10.96 -18.64
C GLU A 285 -0.28 11.72 -17.94
N ILE A 286 -1.06 11.03 -17.10
CA ILE A 286 -2.23 11.59 -16.44
C ILE A 286 -1.78 12.42 -15.23
N ILE A 287 -2.25 13.66 -15.18
CA ILE A 287 -2.16 14.53 -14.01
C ILE A 287 -3.50 14.50 -13.29
N VAL A 288 -3.50 14.07 -12.03
CA VAL A 288 -4.67 14.13 -11.15
C VAL A 288 -4.89 15.58 -10.75
N LYS A 289 -6.10 16.09 -11.02
CA LYS A 289 -6.42 17.51 -10.86
C LYS A 289 -6.69 17.90 -9.42
N CYS A 290 -6.41 19.16 -9.10
CA CYS A 290 -6.63 19.78 -7.80
C CYS A 290 -8.00 19.43 -7.22
N ASP A 291 -9.08 19.60 -7.98
CA ASP A 291 -10.46 19.32 -7.54
C ASP A 291 -10.69 17.83 -7.19
N GLU A 292 -10.03 16.90 -7.89
CA GLU A 292 -10.14 15.46 -7.64
C GLU A 292 -9.42 15.07 -6.35
N ILE A 293 -8.22 15.60 -6.14
CA ILE A 293 -7.42 15.41 -4.92
C ILE A 293 -8.15 16.02 -3.72
N GLU A 294 -8.64 17.27 -3.87
CA GLU A 294 -9.39 17.97 -2.84
C GLU A 294 -10.63 17.17 -2.41
N ARG A 295 -11.41 16.70 -3.39
CA ARG A 295 -12.59 15.86 -3.11
C ARG A 295 -12.22 14.60 -2.34
N GLY A 296 -11.15 13.90 -2.72
CA GLY A 296 -10.70 12.72 -1.99
C GLY A 296 -10.24 13.02 -0.57
N ILE A 297 -9.53 14.14 -0.35
CA ILE A 297 -9.15 14.62 0.99
C ILE A 297 -10.40 14.95 1.82
N ARG A 298 -11.37 15.68 1.25
CA ARG A 298 -12.64 15.99 1.94
C ARG A 298 -13.39 14.72 2.31
N CYS A 299 -13.56 13.78 1.38
CA CYS A 299 -14.21 12.50 1.64
C CYS A 299 -13.49 11.67 2.72
N LEU A 300 -12.16 11.75 2.79
CA LEU A 300 -11.35 11.10 3.83
C LEU A 300 -11.52 11.75 5.22
N MET A 301 -11.64 13.06 5.27
CA MET A 301 -11.75 13.77 6.55
C MET A 301 -13.18 13.79 7.07
N GLU A 302 -14.15 13.89 6.16
CA GLU A 302 -15.59 13.70 6.39
C GLU A 302 -16.01 12.23 6.40
N TYR A 303 -15.03 11.31 6.40
CA TYR A 303 -15.26 9.87 6.40
C TYR A 303 -16.23 9.50 7.50
N ASP A 304 -17.39 8.96 7.07
CA ASP A 304 -18.53 8.77 7.94
C ASP A 304 -18.18 7.88 9.15
N THR A 305 -18.87 8.14 10.26
CA THR A 305 -18.72 7.43 11.54
C THR A 305 -18.69 5.92 11.38
N GLU A 306 -19.54 5.32 10.53
CA GLU A 306 -19.57 3.87 10.31
C GLU A 306 -18.31 3.36 9.62
N LYS A 307 -17.80 4.07 8.61
CA LYS A 307 -16.54 3.67 7.96
C LYS A 307 -15.33 3.86 8.89
N ARG A 308 -15.28 4.95 9.66
CA ARG A 308 -14.25 5.15 10.71
C ARG A 308 -14.30 4.03 11.76
N LYS A 309 -15.51 3.64 12.17
CA LYS A 309 -15.73 2.51 13.07
C LYS A 309 -15.21 1.21 12.46
N LYS A 310 -15.46 0.94 11.18
CA LYS A 310 -14.94 -0.25 10.48
C LYS A 310 -13.41 -0.30 10.48
N VAL A 311 -12.74 0.82 10.21
CA VAL A 311 -11.27 0.93 10.28
C VAL A 311 -10.77 0.67 11.71
N LYS A 312 -11.43 1.24 12.72
CA LYS A 312 -11.09 1.01 14.13
C LYS A 312 -11.28 -0.45 14.55
N GLU A 313 -12.37 -1.09 14.14
CA GLU A 313 -12.60 -2.51 14.38
C GLU A 313 -11.52 -3.38 13.71
N MET A 314 -11.13 -3.05 12.48
CA MET A 314 -10.05 -3.76 11.79
C MET A 314 -8.69 -3.55 12.49
N SER A 315 -8.45 -2.36 13.02
CA SER A 315 -7.28 -2.05 13.85
C SER A 315 -7.23 -2.87 15.15
N GLU A 316 -8.37 -3.08 15.79
CA GLU A 316 -8.45 -3.95 16.96
C GLU A 316 -8.21 -5.43 16.61
N LYS A 317 -8.75 -5.88 15.47
CA LYS A 317 -8.52 -7.24 14.95
C LYS A 317 -7.04 -7.47 14.61
N SER A 318 -6.37 -6.50 13.98
CA SER A 318 -4.96 -6.62 13.61
C SER A 318 -4.05 -6.80 14.84
N ARG A 319 -4.32 -6.08 15.93
CA ARG A 319 -3.61 -6.27 17.22
C ARG A 319 -3.91 -7.63 17.85
N LYS A 320 -5.18 -8.04 17.86
CA LYS A 320 -5.60 -9.33 18.43
C LYS A 320 -5.03 -10.52 17.66
N ALA A 321 -4.86 -10.42 16.35
CA ALA A 321 -4.30 -11.47 15.52
C ALA A 321 -2.87 -11.87 15.95
N LEU A 322 -2.07 -10.93 16.44
CA LEU A 322 -0.70 -11.16 16.92
C LEU A 322 -0.62 -11.67 18.37
N MET A 323 -1.67 -11.49 19.17
CA MET A 323 -1.70 -11.95 20.57
C MET A 323 -1.72 -13.47 20.67
N GLU A 324 -1.36 -14.02 21.83
CA GLU A 324 -1.50 -15.45 22.09
C GLU A 324 -2.94 -15.91 21.86
N GLY A 325 -3.12 -16.97 21.06
CA GLY A 325 -4.42 -17.46 20.60
C GLY A 325 -5.03 -16.70 19.41
N GLY A 326 -4.39 -15.62 18.93
CA GLY A 326 -4.76 -14.91 17.71
C GLY A 326 -4.46 -15.69 16.43
N SER A 327 -5.07 -15.27 15.31
CA SER A 327 -4.98 -15.95 14.02
C SER A 327 -3.54 -16.03 13.50
N SER A 328 -2.80 -14.92 13.51
CA SER A 328 -1.42 -14.85 13.05
C SER A 328 -0.46 -15.58 13.99
N HIS A 329 -0.69 -15.50 15.30
CA HIS A 329 0.04 -16.30 16.28
C HIS A 329 -0.14 -17.81 16.02
N PHE A 330 -1.37 -18.25 15.75
CA PHE A 330 -1.68 -19.63 15.40
C PHE A 330 -0.97 -20.07 14.11
N TRP A 331 -1.06 -19.26 13.04
CA TRP A 331 -0.45 -19.58 11.74
C TRP A 331 1.08 -19.57 11.78
N LEU A 332 1.68 -18.70 12.59
CA LEU A 332 3.12 -18.72 12.85
C LEU A 332 3.53 -20.01 13.58
N GLY A 333 2.78 -20.42 14.60
CA GLY A 333 3.03 -21.69 15.28
C GLY A 333 2.85 -22.90 14.36
N HIS A 334 1.87 -22.87 13.46
CA HIS A 334 1.66 -23.91 12.46
C HIS A 334 2.80 -23.94 11.42
N PHE A 335 3.27 -22.77 10.97
CA PHE A 335 4.44 -22.65 10.13
C PHE A 335 5.69 -23.26 10.79
N ILE A 336 5.98 -22.88 12.04
CA ILE A 336 7.15 -23.39 12.77
C ILE A 336 7.11 -24.91 12.92
N ARG A 337 5.96 -25.49 13.26
CA ARG A 337 5.80 -26.95 13.32
C ARG A 337 6.09 -27.61 11.97
N ASN A 338 5.49 -27.10 10.89
CA ASN A 338 5.73 -27.65 9.55
C ASN A 338 7.19 -27.51 9.11
N VAL A 339 7.90 -26.46 9.55
CA VAL A 339 9.34 -26.31 9.27
C VAL A 339 10.16 -27.36 10.03
N MET A 340 9.84 -27.61 11.30
CA MET A 340 10.55 -28.57 12.16
C MET A 340 10.31 -30.04 11.77
N ASP A 341 9.16 -30.33 11.16
CA ASP A 341 8.77 -31.68 10.74
C ASP A 341 9.31 -32.07 9.34
N ASN A 342 10.07 -31.19 8.67
CA ASN A 342 10.64 -31.46 7.33
C ASN A 342 11.81 -32.43 7.32
#